data_AF-A0A7D5MLS5-F1
#
_entry.id   AF-A0A7D5MLS5-F1
#
_cell.length_a   1.000
_cell.length_b   1.000
_cell.length_c   1.000
_cell.angle_alpha   90.00
_cell.angle_beta   90.00
_cell.angle_gamma   90.00
#
_symmetry.space_group_name_H-M   'P 1'
#
loop_
_entity.id
_entity.type
_entity.pdbx_description
1 polymer ?
#
loop_
_entity_poly.entity_id
_entity_poly.type
_entity_poly.pdbx_seq_one_letter_code
_entity_poly.pdbx_strand_id
1 'polypeptide(L)'
;MIATLHLFELLEHKLISLLKSLDATDWNKPTVAKLWTVKDVAAHLLDTRVRTIALFKNYAGDSPEAIHSFQALVNYLNRLNADWVKAIPLLKMVAVMG
;
A
#
# COMPACT_ATOMS: atom_id res chain seq x y z
N MET A 1 20.21 12.71 -14.73
CA MET A 1 19.14 11.80 -14.23
C MET A 1 19.62 10.37 -14.44
N ILE A 2 19.49 9.48 -13.46
CA ILE A 2 19.96 8.09 -13.56
C ILE A 2 18.83 7.24 -14.16
N ALA A 3 19.13 6.39 -15.15
CA ALA A 3 18.15 5.53 -15.80
C ALA A 3 17.78 4.33 -14.92
N THR A 4 16.69 4.42 -14.16
CA THR A 4 16.27 3.38 -13.19
C THR A 4 14.99 2.64 -13.58
N LEU A 5 14.30 3.05 -14.65
CA LEU A 5 13.01 2.46 -15.03
C LEU A 5 13.09 0.93 -15.23
N HIS A 6 14.14 0.46 -15.89
CA HIS A 6 14.38 -0.96 -16.15
C HIS A 6 14.55 -1.82 -14.87
N LEU A 7 14.81 -1.20 -13.71
CA LEU A 7 14.97 -1.91 -12.43
C LEU A 7 13.63 -2.23 -11.78
N PHE A 8 12.55 -1.53 -12.14
CA PHE A 8 11.25 -1.71 -11.49
C PHE A 8 10.63 -3.06 -11.80
N GLU A 9 10.69 -3.52 -13.06
CA GLU A 9 10.19 -4.85 -13.44
C GLU A 9 10.90 -5.97 -12.66
N LEU A 10 12.23 -5.88 -12.56
CA LEU A 10 13.02 -6.83 -11.77
C LEU A 10 12.65 -6.80 -10.29
N LEU A 11 12.47 -5.61 -9.73
CA LEU A 11 12.07 -5.42 -8.33
C LEU A 11 10.69 -6.02 -8.06
N GLU A 12 9.73 -5.79 -8.95
CA GLU A 12 8.37 -6.32 -8.84
C GLU A 12 8.35 -7.84 -8.91
N HIS A 13 9.11 -8.46 -9.82
CA HIS A 13 9.26 -9.91 -9.88
C HIS A 13 9.85 -10.49 -8.59
N LYS A 14 10.88 -9.84 -8.02
CA LYS A 14 11.47 -10.26 -6.75
C LYS A 14 10.49 -10.13 -5.59
N LEU A 15 9.72 -9.04 -5.53
CA LEU A 15 8.70 -8.84 -4.51
C LEU A 15 7.61 -9.92 -4.59
N ILE A 16 7.09 -10.19 -5.79
CA ILE A 16 6.06 -11.23 -5.98
C ILE A 16 6.60 -12.62 -5.63
N SER A 17 7.83 -12.94 -6.01
CA SER A 17 8.48 -14.20 -5.64
C SER A 17 8.61 -14.34 -4.12
N LEU A 18 9.00 -13.28 -3.42
CA LEU A 18 9.08 -13.25 -1.96
C LEU A 18 7.70 -13.45 -1.31
N LEU A 19 6.68 -12.72 -1.76
CA LEU A 19 5.33 -12.83 -1.17
C LEU A 19 4.73 -14.22 -1.40
N LYS A 20 5.03 -14.88 -2.53
CA LYS A 20 4.60 -16.25 -2.82
C LYS A 20 5.34 -17.32 -2.01
N SER A 21 6.53 -17.02 -1.49
CA SER A 21 7.28 -17.97 -0.66
C SER A 21 6.90 -17.94 0.83
N LEU A 22 6.00 -17.03 1.23
CA LEU A 22 5.54 -16.91 2.61
C LEU A 22 4.49 -17.98 2.93
N ASP A 23 4.65 -18.63 4.08
CA ASP A 23 3.63 -19.53 4.61
C ASP A 23 2.43 -18.73 5.16
N ALA A 24 1.29 -19.40 5.32
CA ALA A 24 0.06 -18.77 5.85
C ALA A 24 0.27 -18.08 7.20
N THR A 25 1.14 -18.62 8.06
CA THR A 25 1.45 -18.07 9.39
C THR A 25 2.38 -16.85 9.31
N ASP A 26 3.21 -16.74 8.27
CA ASP A 26 4.13 -15.61 8.09
C ASP A 26 3.41 -14.29 7.92
N TRP A 27 2.24 -14.31 7.27
CA TRP A 27 1.42 -13.13 7.04
C TRP A 27 1.02 -12.38 8.33
N ASN A 28 0.92 -13.09 9.45
CA ASN A 28 0.55 -12.52 10.74
C ASN A 28 1.76 -12.14 11.62
N LYS A 29 2.99 -12.36 11.14
CA LYS A 29 4.20 -11.99 11.90
C LYS A 29 4.31 -10.47 12.07
N PRO A 30 4.72 -9.98 13.25
CA PRO A 30 4.97 -8.57 13.46
C PRO A 30 6.19 -8.09 12.65
N THR A 31 6.23 -6.80 12.35
CA THR A 31 7.34 -6.16 11.65
C THR A 31 8.09 -5.19 12.56
N VAL A 32 9.19 -4.61 12.08
CA VAL A 32 9.90 -3.53 12.79
C VAL A 32 9.00 -2.30 13.01
N ALA A 33 8.04 -2.08 12.12
CA ALA A 33 6.93 -1.16 12.35
C ALA A 33 5.92 -1.86 13.26
N LYS A 34 6.09 -1.69 14.59
CA LYS A 34 5.40 -2.46 15.64
C LYS A 34 3.87 -2.58 15.50
N LEU A 35 3.22 -1.65 14.79
CA LEU A 35 1.78 -1.65 14.56
C LEU A 35 1.34 -2.52 13.38
N TRP A 36 2.27 -2.99 12.55
CA TRP A 36 2.00 -3.65 11.28
C TRP A 36 2.52 -5.08 11.27
N THR A 37 1.68 -5.97 10.76
CA THR A 37 2.04 -7.33 10.35
C THR A 37 2.62 -7.35 8.95
N VAL A 38 3.19 -8.48 8.52
CA VAL A 38 3.62 -8.69 7.13
C VAL A 38 2.47 -8.45 6.15
N LYS A 39 1.25 -8.86 6.49
CA LYS A 39 0.04 -8.61 5.69
C LYS A 39 -0.26 -7.12 5.54
N ASP A 40 -0.10 -6.34 6.61
CA ASP A 40 -0.34 -4.89 6.56
C ASP A 40 0.68 -4.18 5.68
N VAL A 41 1.95 -4.61 5.71
CA VAL A 41 2.99 -4.09 4.79
C VAL A 41 2.64 -4.41 3.34
N ALA A 42 2.26 -5.64 3.04
CA ALA A 42 1.89 -6.02 1.66
C ALA A 42 0.63 -5.26 1.18
N ALA A 43 -0.34 -5.07 2.07
CA ALA A 43 -1.53 -4.26 1.80
C ALA A 43 -1.15 -2.81 1.48
N HIS A 44 -0.27 -2.20 2.28
CA HIS A 44 0.23 -0.86 2.01
C HIS A 44 0.98 -0.74 0.67
N LEU A 45 1.83 -1.71 0.33
CA LEU A 45 2.53 -1.73 -0.96
C LEU A 45 1.54 -1.76 -2.15
N LEU A 46 0.51 -2.60 -2.07
CA LEU A 46 -0.53 -2.68 -3.10
C LEU A 46 -1.33 -1.38 -3.18
N ASP A 47 -1.73 -0.82 -2.04
CA ASP A 47 -2.47 0.44 -1.94
C ASP A 47 -1.76 1.58 -2.68
N THR A 48 -0.44 1.75 -2.48
CA THR A 48 0.31 2.81 -3.18
C THR A 48 0.21 2.70 -4.70
N ARG A 49 0.25 1.49 -5.26
CA ARG A 49 0.11 1.25 -6.71
C ARG A 49 -1.30 1.56 -7.19
N VAL A 50 -2.31 1.09 -6.46
CA VAL A 50 -3.73 1.33 -6.80
C VAL A 50 -4.02 2.83 -6.83
N ARG A 51 -3.57 3.58 -5.81
CA ARG A 51 -3.74 5.03 -5.77
C ARG A 51 -3.00 5.74 -6.90
N THR A 52 -1.79 5.32 -7.24
CA THR A 52 -1.07 5.86 -8.41
C THR A 52 -1.88 5.67 -9.70
N ILE A 53 -2.40 4.45 -9.95
CA ILE A 53 -3.21 4.17 -11.14
C ILE A 53 -4.51 4.98 -11.14
N ALA A 54 -5.19 5.09 -10.00
CA ALA A 54 -6.41 5.87 -9.85
C ALA A 54 -6.18 7.34 -10.22
N LEU A 55 -5.11 7.95 -9.71
CA LEU A 55 -4.72 9.32 -10.04
C LEU A 55 -4.43 9.50 -11.54
N PHE A 56 -3.73 8.55 -12.17
CA PHE A 56 -3.50 8.56 -13.62
C PHE A 56 -4.80 8.48 -14.44
N LYS A 57 -5.85 7.89 -13.87
CA LYS A 57 -7.18 7.80 -14.46
C LYS A 57 -8.13 8.94 -14.03
N ASN A 58 -7.59 10.00 -13.40
CA ASN A 58 -8.36 11.12 -12.86
C ASN A 58 -9.39 10.73 -11.79
N TYR A 59 -9.18 9.61 -11.10
CA TYR A 59 -9.90 9.28 -9.88
C TYR A 59 -9.08 9.79 -8.69
N ALA A 60 -9.44 10.96 -8.19
CA ALA A 60 -8.88 11.54 -6.97
C ALA A 60 -9.89 11.37 -5.81
N GLY A 61 -9.37 11.09 -4.62
CA GLY A 61 -10.15 11.18 -3.39
C GLY A 61 -10.32 12.64 -2.94
N ASP A 62 -11.00 12.81 -1.81
CA ASP A 62 -11.17 14.14 -1.22
C ASP A 62 -9.82 14.79 -0.88
N SER A 63 -9.76 16.11 -1.10
CA SER A 63 -8.61 16.89 -0.66
C SER A 63 -8.52 16.86 0.86
N PRO A 64 -7.30 16.77 1.44
CA PRO A 64 -7.17 16.89 2.89
C PRO A 64 -7.70 18.25 3.35
N GLU A 65 -8.23 18.28 4.58
CA GLU A 65 -8.38 19.54 5.31
C GLU A 65 -7.03 20.28 5.36
N ALA A 66 -7.08 21.61 5.55
CA ALA A 66 -5.88 22.41 5.55
C ALA A 66 -4.86 21.92 6.59
N ILE A 67 -3.69 21.50 6.10
CA ILE A 67 -2.60 20.97 6.93
C ILE A 67 -1.69 22.13 7.33
N HIS A 68 -1.78 22.54 8.59
CA HIS A 68 -1.07 23.74 9.11
C HIS A 68 0.25 23.44 9.84
N SER A 69 0.68 22.17 9.91
CA SER A 69 1.95 21.81 10.53
C SER A 69 2.51 20.49 10.01
N PHE A 70 3.81 20.29 10.21
CA PHE A 70 4.47 19.02 9.89
C PHE A 70 3.86 17.85 10.68
N GLN A 71 3.54 18.03 11.96
CA GLN A 71 2.91 16.98 12.75
C GLN A 71 1.50 16.65 12.25
N ALA A 72 0.73 17.67 11.83
CA ALA A 72 -0.57 17.45 11.20
C ALA A 72 -0.43 16.65 9.90
N LEU A 73 0.60 16.93 9.09
CA LEU A 73 0.91 16.15 7.88
C LEU A 73 1.21 14.69 8.21
N VAL A 74 2.10 14.45 9.17
CA VAL A 74 2.48 13.09 9.60
C VAL A 74 1.26 12.32 10.11
N ASN A 75 0.42 12.96 10.93
CA ASN A 75 -0.79 12.34 11.46
C ASN A 75 -1.80 12.01 10.36
N TYR A 76 -1.98 12.91 9.39
CA TYR A 76 -2.83 12.68 8.23
C TYR A 76 -2.34 11.48 7.40
N LEU A 77 -1.05 11.44 7.05
CA LEU A 77 -0.46 10.35 6.27
C LEU A 77 -0.56 9.00 6.99
N ASN A 78 -0.33 8.98 8.31
CA ASN A 78 -0.45 7.75 9.10
C ASN A 78 -1.90 7.24 9.15
N ARG A 79 -2.90 8.12 9.31
CA ARG A 79 -4.30 7.72 9.22
C ARG A 79 -4.64 7.18 7.84
N LEU A 80 -4.28 7.91 6.78
CA LEU A 80 -4.53 7.50 5.41
C LEU A 80 -3.98 6.09 5.15
N ASN A 81 -2.72 5.84 5.51
CA ASN A 81 -2.10 4.52 5.35
C ASN A 81 -2.82 3.43 6.17
N ALA A 82 -3.21 3.73 7.41
CA ALA A 82 -3.91 2.77 8.26
C ALA A 82 -5.32 2.43 7.74
N ASP A 83 -6.04 3.40 7.20
CA ASP A 83 -7.39 3.20 6.66
C ASP A 83 -7.34 2.32 5.40
N TRP A 84 -6.35 2.51 4.53
CA TRP A 84 -6.16 1.68 3.35
C TRP A 84 -5.73 0.25 3.67
N VAL A 85 -4.87 0.06 4.66
CA VAL A 85 -4.53 -1.29 5.16
C VAL A 85 -5.78 -2.05 5.60
N LYS A 86 -6.72 -1.38 6.29
CA LYS A 86 -8.01 -1.96 6.70
C LYS A 86 -8.96 -2.20 5.53
N ALA A 87 -8.89 -1.38 4.47
CA ALA A 87 -9.77 -1.46 3.31
C ALA A 87 -9.35 -2.53 2.28
N ILE A 88 -8.04 -2.82 2.16
CA ILE A 88 -7.49 -3.78 1.18
C ILE A 88 -8.22 -5.15 1.19
N PRO A 89 -8.56 -5.76 2.34
CA PRO A 89 -9.34 -7.00 2.36
C PRO A 89 -10.68 -6.93 1.62
N LEU A 90 -11.31 -5.74 1.55
CA LEU A 90 -12.59 -5.51 0.87
C LEU A 90 -12.46 -5.51 -0.66
N LEU A 91 -11.26 -5.30 -1.22
CA LEU A 91 -11.03 -5.40 -2.67
C LEU A 91 -11.31 -6.81 -3.21
N LYS A 92 -11.25 -7.84 -2.36
CA LYS A 92 -11.66 -9.20 -2.74
C LYS A 92 -13.16 -9.31 -3.06
N MET A 93 -14.02 -8.42 -2.54
CA MET A 93 -15.47 -8.47 -2.79
C MET A 93 -15.91 -7.82 -4.10
N VAL A 94 -15.04 -7.05 -4.78
CA VAL A 94 -15.40 -6.41 -6.08
C VAL A 94 -14.94 -7.26 -7.27
N ALA A 95 -13.99 -8.17 -7.09
CA ALA A 95 -13.54 -9.10 -8.15
C ALA A 95 -14.42 -10.36 -8.31
N VAL A 96 -15.48 -10.52 -7.52
CA VAL A 96 -16.41 -11.67 -7.57
C VAL A 96 -17.82 -11.27 -8.06
N MET A 97 -18.02 -10.02 -8.49
CA MET A 97 -19.26 -9.58 -9.17
C MET A 97 -18.97 -9.14 -10.60
N GLY A 98 -18.25 -9.98 -11.33
CA GLY A 98 -18.21 -9.96 -12.80
C GLY A 98 -19.35 -10.78 -13.37
#